data_AF-A0A495JLN9-F1
#
_entry.id   AF-A0A495JLN9-F1
#
_cell.length_a   1.000
_cell.length_b   1.000
_cell.length_c   1.000
_cell.angle_alpha   90.00
_cell.angle_beta   90.00
_cell.angle_gamma   90.00
#
_symmetry.space_group_name_H-M   'P 1'
#
loop_
_entity.id
_entity.type
_entity.pdbx_description
1 polymer ?
#
loop_
_entity_poly.entity_id
_entity_poly.type
_entity_poly.pdbx_seq_one_letter_code
_entity_poly.pdbx_strand_id
1 'polypeptide(L)'
;MSGKYHPLTAALSAASARGQQDVELDFDAIADLIAGLPPSAGLRQWWANTDHPQARAWRAAGYRVQQVHLDRRRVRFSRLPASAASRHDITPPQAHSAAVAGPPAVVGSPVDVRVRLRWTDAGSVVLDGTGKPAFPRAAASHGLYRLIFSGPGTRIYIGESENLHRRLSNNYRNPGPSQQTSLRINALLREHLTAGGTVSLAVATAATVVVDEQERPLDLTFKAGRLLAESAALVAARMAGDAQIVNLG
;
A
#
# COMPACT_ATOMS: atom_id res chain seq x y z
N MET A 1 -9.73 27.31 20.69
CA MET A 1 -9.31 27.75 19.34
C MET A 1 -10.03 26.88 18.31
N SER A 2 -11.06 27.43 17.66
CA SER A 2 -11.95 26.71 16.74
C SER A 2 -11.29 26.52 15.36
N GLY A 3 -10.61 25.40 15.17
CA GLY A 3 -10.13 24.98 13.86
C GLY A 3 -11.29 24.53 12.96
N LYS A 4 -11.11 24.59 11.64
CA LYS A 4 -12.08 24.15 10.60
C LYS A 4 -12.75 22.78 10.88
N TYR A 5 -12.05 21.87 11.56
CA TYR A 5 -12.54 20.51 11.83
C TYR A 5 -13.26 20.34 13.17
N HIS A 6 -13.43 21.41 13.95
CA HIS A 6 -14.11 21.36 15.25
C HIS A 6 -15.54 20.80 15.17
N PRO A 7 -16.37 21.13 14.15
CA PRO A 7 -17.71 20.53 14.03
C PRO A 7 -17.68 19.01 13.87
N LEU A 8 -16.70 18.48 13.13
CA LEU A 8 -16.50 17.04 12.98
C LEU A 8 -16.07 16.38 14.31
N THR A 9 -15.19 17.04 15.07
CA THR A 9 -14.84 16.59 16.42
C THR A 9 -16.06 16.56 17.33
N ALA A 10 -16.90 17.61 17.31
CA ALA A 10 -18.11 17.67 18.14
C ALA A 10 -19.12 16.57 17.77
N ALA A 11 -19.35 16.34 16.47
CA ALA A 11 -20.27 15.29 15.99
C ALA A 11 -19.82 13.89 16.45
N LEU A 12 -18.53 13.58 16.32
CA LEU A 12 -17.98 12.31 16.76
C LEU A 12 -17.93 12.20 18.29
N SER A 13 -17.61 13.27 19.02
CA SER A 13 -17.67 13.28 20.49
C SER A 13 -19.09 13.05 21.00
N ALA A 14 -20.11 13.61 20.35
CA ALA A 14 -21.51 13.33 20.66
C ALA A 14 -21.88 11.86 20.38
N ALA A 15 -21.36 11.28 19.29
CA ALA A 15 -21.51 9.85 19.02
C ALA A 15 -20.83 8.97 20.07
N SER A 16 -19.63 9.36 20.52
CA SER A 16 -18.91 8.73 21.64
C SER A 16 -19.71 8.78 22.93
N ALA A 17 -20.31 9.94 23.25
CA ALA A 17 -21.16 10.12 24.43
C ALA A 17 -22.41 9.23 24.40
N ARG A 18 -22.92 8.90 23.21
CA ARG A 18 -24.00 7.91 23.00
C ARG A 18 -23.52 6.45 23.01
N GLY A 19 -22.24 6.21 23.28
CA GLY A 19 -21.66 4.86 23.31
C GLY A 19 -21.46 4.22 21.94
N GLN A 20 -21.52 4.99 20.85
CA GLN A 20 -21.31 4.44 19.50
C GLN A 20 -19.83 4.03 19.36
N GLN A 21 -19.60 2.76 19.02
CA GLN A 21 -18.25 2.24 18.75
C GLN A 21 -17.81 2.54 17.32
N ASP A 22 -18.79 2.53 16.40
CA ASP A 22 -18.60 2.79 14.98
C ASP A 22 -19.54 3.91 14.52
N VAL A 23 -19.01 4.81 13.70
CA VAL A 23 -19.74 5.90 13.07
C VAL A 23 -19.37 5.92 11.60
N GLU A 24 -20.34 5.68 10.73
CA GLU A 24 -20.17 5.81 9.28
C GLU A 24 -20.76 7.15 8.83
N LEU A 25 -19.99 7.91 8.04
CA LEU A 25 -20.40 9.19 7.48
C LEU A 25 -20.08 9.24 5.98
N ASP A 26 -21.00 9.83 5.23
CA ASP A 26 -20.79 10.16 3.82
C ASP A 26 -19.93 11.43 3.70
N PHE A 27 -19.20 11.57 2.60
CA PHE A 27 -18.32 12.74 2.38
C PHE A 27 -19.12 14.03 2.36
N ASP A 28 -20.35 14.00 1.85
CA ASP A 28 -21.21 15.19 1.77
C ASP A 28 -21.65 15.62 3.17
N ALA A 29 -22.03 14.66 4.04
CA ALA A 29 -22.31 14.94 5.45
C ALA A 29 -21.10 15.54 6.19
N ILE A 30 -19.89 15.07 5.89
CA ILE A 30 -18.66 15.65 6.45
C ILE A 30 -18.40 17.04 5.86
N ALA A 31 -18.60 17.22 4.55
CA ALA A 31 -18.42 18.51 3.89
C ALA A 31 -19.37 19.56 4.47
N ASP A 32 -20.63 19.21 4.74
CA ASP A 32 -21.60 20.09 5.38
C ASP A 32 -21.14 20.48 6.80
N LEU A 33 -20.56 19.54 7.55
CA LEU A 33 -20.03 19.81 8.90
C LEU A 33 -18.83 20.77 8.89
N ILE A 34 -17.91 20.66 7.91
CA ILE A 34 -16.63 21.41 7.93
C ILE A 34 -16.55 22.53 6.90
N ALA A 35 -17.68 22.94 6.31
CA ALA A 35 -17.76 23.93 5.22
C ALA A 35 -16.88 23.56 4.02
N GLY A 36 -17.05 22.33 3.54
CA GLY A 36 -16.45 21.79 2.32
C GLY A 36 -15.20 20.95 2.57
N LEU A 37 -15.19 19.75 1.97
CA LEU A 37 -14.00 18.91 1.87
C LEU A 37 -13.06 19.43 0.77
N PRO A 38 -11.75 19.50 1.02
CA PRO A 38 -10.78 19.83 -0.03
C PRO A 38 -10.72 18.72 -1.10
N PRO A 39 -10.29 19.03 -2.33
CA PRO A 39 -10.12 18.02 -3.39
C PRO A 39 -9.25 16.82 -2.97
N SER A 40 -8.28 17.04 -2.08
CA SER A 40 -7.41 16.00 -1.54
C SER A 40 -8.13 14.95 -0.67
N ALA A 41 -9.35 15.21 -0.20
CA ALA A 41 -10.18 14.21 0.47
C ALA A 41 -10.56 13.03 -0.44
N GLY A 42 -10.41 13.16 -1.77
CA GLY A 42 -10.52 12.06 -2.72
C GLY A 42 -9.36 11.06 -2.68
N LEU A 43 -8.32 11.30 -1.87
CA LEU A 43 -7.16 10.42 -1.74
C LEU A 43 -7.21 9.67 -0.41
N ARG A 44 -6.92 8.36 -0.41
CA ARG A 44 -6.91 7.54 0.83
C ARG A 44 -5.97 8.10 1.90
N GLN A 45 -4.83 8.66 1.49
CA GLN A 45 -3.83 9.26 2.39
C GLN A 45 -4.37 10.43 3.23
N TRP A 46 -5.39 11.14 2.73
CA TRP A 46 -6.00 12.25 3.46
C TRP A 46 -6.75 11.78 4.73
N TRP A 47 -7.27 10.55 4.68
CA TRP A 47 -8.00 9.87 5.75
C TRP A 47 -7.09 9.08 6.71
N ALA A 48 -5.77 9.16 6.54
CA ALA A 48 -4.83 8.48 7.43
C ALA A 48 -4.88 9.06 8.85
N ASN A 49 -4.67 8.22 9.86
CA ASN A 49 -4.70 8.60 11.28
C ASN A 49 -3.39 9.25 11.76
N THR A 50 -2.86 10.23 11.01
CA THR A 50 -1.59 10.94 11.28
C THR A 50 -1.81 12.26 12.04
N ASP A 51 -0.77 13.06 12.24
CA ASP A 51 -0.84 14.34 12.98
C ASP A 51 -1.34 15.55 12.20
N HIS A 52 -1.86 15.34 10.99
CA HIS A 52 -2.49 16.40 10.23
C HIS A 52 -3.75 16.96 10.94
N PRO A 53 -4.11 18.24 10.69
CA PRO A 53 -5.24 18.89 11.37
C PRO A 53 -6.58 18.15 11.29
N GLN A 54 -6.91 17.56 10.14
CA GLN A 54 -8.13 16.74 9.97
C GLN A 54 -8.07 15.47 10.82
N ALA A 55 -6.93 14.81 10.86
CA ALA A 55 -6.77 13.55 11.57
C ALA A 55 -6.72 13.70 13.09
N ARG A 56 -6.30 14.87 13.58
CA ARG A 56 -6.48 15.25 14.98
C ARG A 56 -7.96 15.40 15.35
N ALA A 57 -8.84 15.75 14.41
CA ALA A 57 -10.24 16.02 14.72
C ALA A 57 -11.02 14.78 15.17
N TRP A 58 -10.91 13.66 14.46
CA TRP A 58 -11.54 12.41 14.86
C TRP A 58 -10.77 11.70 15.99
N ARG A 59 -9.43 11.82 16.04
CA ARG A 59 -8.63 11.27 17.14
C ARG A 59 -8.90 11.97 18.48
N ALA A 60 -9.10 13.29 18.48
CA ALA A 60 -9.50 14.04 19.66
C ALA A 60 -10.89 13.62 20.18
N ALA A 61 -11.78 13.16 19.29
CA ALA A 61 -13.06 12.57 19.65
C ALA A 61 -12.97 11.09 20.09
N GLY A 62 -11.76 10.52 20.14
CA GLY A 62 -11.52 9.12 20.52
C GLY A 62 -11.76 8.11 19.40
N TYR A 63 -11.85 8.56 18.14
CA TYR A 63 -12.05 7.71 16.97
C TYR A 63 -10.81 7.66 16.06
N ARG A 64 -10.73 6.60 15.26
CA ARG A 64 -9.80 6.48 14.13
C ARG A 64 -10.58 6.10 12.89
N VAL A 65 -10.11 6.53 11.72
CA VAL A 65 -10.62 5.98 10.46
C VAL A 65 -10.21 4.52 10.39
N GLN A 66 -11.20 3.63 10.34
CA GLN A 66 -11.01 2.20 10.15
C GLN A 66 -11.04 1.85 8.66
N GLN A 67 -11.98 2.45 7.92
CA GLN A 67 -12.18 2.16 6.50
C GLN A 67 -12.64 3.41 5.75
N VAL A 68 -12.17 3.58 4.52
CA VAL A 68 -12.65 4.60 3.60
C VAL A 68 -12.96 3.98 2.23
N HIS A 69 -14.16 4.25 1.73
CA HIS A 69 -14.65 3.86 0.42
C HIS A 69 -14.71 5.11 -0.46
N LEU A 70 -13.68 5.33 -1.28
CA LEU A 70 -13.61 6.52 -2.14
C LEU A 70 -14.64 6.49 -3.28
N ASP A 71 -14.94 5.29 -3.79
CA ASP A 71 -15.94 5.01 -4.81
C ASP A 71 -17.35 5.34 -4.32
N ARG A 72 -17.66 4.99 -3.07
CA ARG A 72 -18.97 5.24 -2.44
C ARG A 72 -18.99 6.53 -1.62
N ARG A 73 -17.86 7.25 -1.56
CA ARG A 73 -17.68 8.49 -0.78
C ARG A 73 -18.11 8.32 0.68
N ARG A 74 -17.68 7.24 1.33
CA ARG A 74 -17.98 6.94 2.74
C ARG A 74 -16.73 6.69 3.57
N VAL A 75 -16.80 7.02 4.85
CA VAL A 75 -15.76 6.72 5.83
C VAL A 75 -16.37 6.17 7.11
N ARG A 76 -15.75 5.11 7.64
CA ARG A 76 -16.07 4.51 8.93
C ARG A 76 -15.02 4.91 9.96
N PHE A 77 -15.49 5.52 11.04
CA PHE A 77 -14.74 5.84 12.24
C PHE A 77 -15.02 4.80 13.32
N SER A 78 -13.98 4.27 13.95
CA SER A 78 -14.11 3.31 15.05
C SER A 78 -13.32 3.75 16.28
N ARG A 79 -13.86 3.51 17.47
CA ARG A 79 -13.10 3.65 18.73
C ARG A 79 -12.26 2.40 18.93
N LEU A 80 -10.97 2.59 19.24
CA LEU A 80 -10.18 1.49 19.79
C LEU A 80 -10.59 1.34 21.26
N PRO A 81 -10.77 0.10 21.77
CA PRO A 81 -10.84 -0.09 23.21
C PRO A 81 -9.53 0.46 23.81
N ALA A 82 -9.65 1.33 24.80
CA ALA A 82 -8.48 1.81 25.53
C ALA A 82 -7.85 0.61 26.24
N SER A 83 -6.66 0.18 25.82
CA SER A 83 -5.89 -0.79 26.60
C SER A 83 -4.37 -0.57 26.48
N ALA A 84 -3.82 -0.22 27.64
CA ALA A 84 -2.53 -0.63 28.22
C ALA A 84 -1.19 -0.29 27.52
N ALA A 85 -0.61 0.83 27.96
CA ALA A 85 0.80 1.02 28.34
C ALA A 85 0.82 2.20 29.35
N SER A 86 1.37 2.20 30.58
CA SER A 86 2.23 1.29 31.32
C SER A 86 2.12 1.56 32.85
N ARG A 87 2.22 0.46 33.63
CA ARG A 87 2.46 0.25 35.08
C ARG A 87 2.77 1.45 36.00
N HIS A 88 2.02 1.59 37.10
CA HIS A 88 2.49 1.35 38.49
C HIS A 88 1.30 1.38 39.47
N ASP A 89 1.32 0.43 40.42
CA ASP A 89 0.46 0.27 41.60
C ASP A 89 -1.06 0.35 41.44
N ILE A 90 -1.77 -0.79 41.54
CA ILE A 90 -2.95 -0.92 42.43
C ILE A 90 -3.17 -2.39 42.86
N THR A 91 -3.21 -2.58 44.18
CA THR A 91 -3.88 -3.66 44.94
C THR A 91 -5.36 -3.85 44.54
N PRO A 92 -5.94 -5.06 44.54
CA PRO A 92 -7.16 -5.35 43.78
C PRO A 92 -8.47 -5.07 44.55
N PRO A 93 -9.55 -4.63 43.86
CA PRO A 93 -10.92 -4.89 44.28
C PRO A 93 -11.55 -6.01 43.45
N GLN A 94 -12.57 -6.61 44.03
CA GLN A 94 -13.07 -7.97 43.77
C GLN A 94 -13.81 -8.18 42.45
N ALA A 95 -13.65 -9.43 41.99
CA ALA A 95 -14.24 -10.08 40.84
C ALA A 95 -15.75 -9.87 40.68
N HIS A 96 -16.13 -9.19 39.59
CA HIS A 96 -17.21 -9.71 38.76
C HIS A 96 -16.56 -10.67 37.78
N SER A 97 -17.01 -11.93 37.83
CA SER A 97 -16.52 -13.03 37.01
C SER A 97 -16.78 -12.70 35.54
N ALA A 98 -15.81 -12.02 34.92
CA ALA A 98 -15.66 -11.99 33.49
C ALA A 98 -15.37 -13.42 33.09
N ALA A 99 -16.34 -14.07 32.44
CA ALA A 99 -16.07 -15.25 31.66
C ALA A 99 -14.88 -14.89 30.76
N VAL A 100 -13.75 -15.55 31.03
CA VAL A 100 -12.49 -15.35 30.31
C VAL A 100 -12.82 -15.55 28.84
N ALA A 101 -12.86 -14.45 28.07
CA ALA A 101 -12.92 -14.55 26.63
C ALA A 101 -11.65 -15.31 26.23
N GLY A 102 -11.84 -16.55 25.82
CA GLY A 102 -10.75 -17.41 25.38
C GLY A 102 -9.97 -16.76 24.23
N PRO A 103 -8.81 -17.32 23.87
CA PRO A 103 -8.10 -16.88 22.67
C PRO A 103 -9.08 -16.79 21.49
N PRO A 104 -8.92 -15.78 20.60
CA PRO A 104 -9.80 -15.63 19.45
C PRO A 104 -9.90 -16.96 18.74
N ALA A 105 -11.13 -17.48 18.65
CA ALA A 105 -11.37 -18.75 17.99
C ALA A 105 -10.93 -18.64 16.54
N VAL A 106 -10.22 -19.67 16.05
CA VAL A 106 -9.90 -19.78 14.62
C VAL A 106 -11.22 -19.95 13.88
N VAL A 107 -11.53 -19.00 12.99
CA VAL A 107 -12.70 -19.06 12.12
C VAL A 107 -12.24 -19.32 10.70
N GLY A 108 -12.87 -20.28 10.04
CA GLY A 108 -12.53 -20.68 8.68
C GLY A 108 -11.40 -21.70 8.62
N SER A 109 -11.21 -22.26 7.43
CA SER A 109 -10.10 -23.16 7.15
C SER A 109 -8.84 -22.35 6.86
N PRO A 110 -7.64 -22.88 7.16
CA PRO A 110 -6.39 -22.29 6.71
C PRO A 110 -6.42 -22.06 5.19
N VAL A 111 -5.90 -20.92 4.76
CA VAL A 111 -5.78 -20.58 3.35
C VAL A 111 -4.35 -20.85 2.92
N ASP A 112 -4.12 -21.93 2.17
CA ASP A 112 -2.83 -22.21 1.52
C ASP A 112 -2.89 -21.74 0.07
N VAL A 113 -1.92 -20.92 -0.32
CA VAL A 113 -1.79 -20.40 -1.68
C VAL A 113 -0.33 -20.49 -2.10
N ARG A 114 -0.08 -21.20 -3.19
CA ARG A 114 1.23 -21.22 -3.86
C ARG A 114 1.16 -20.44 -5.16
N VAL A 115 2.05 -19.46 -5.32
CA VAL A 115 2.18 -18.71 -6.58
C VAL A 115 3.41 -19.20 -7.32
N ARG A 116 3.27 -19.45 -8.63
CA ARG A 116 4.39 -19.72 -9.52
C ARG A 116 4.40 -18.70 -10.64
N LEU A 117 5.58 -18.18 -10.93
CA LEU A 117 5.82 -17.30 -12.07
C LEU A 117 7.23 -17.51 -12.57
N ARG A 118 7.47 -17.17 -13.83
CA ARG A 118 8.80 -17.23 -14.44
C ARG A 118 9.21 -15.84 -14.93
N TRP A 119 10.39 -15.43 -14.51
CA TRP A 119 11.05 -14.26 -15.08
C TRP A 119 11.59 -14.59 -16.47
N THR A 120 11.24 -13.76 -17.44
CA THR A 120 11.81 -13.78 -18.78
C THR A 120 12.74 -12.59 -18.91
N ASP A 121 13.97 -12.81 -19.34
CA ASP A 121 14.91 -11.72 -19.63
C ASP A 121 14.34 -10.86 -20.77
N ALA A 122 14.24 -9.56 -20.52
CA ALA A 122 13.79 -8.57 -21.49
C ALA A 122 14.95 -7.75 -22.04
N GLY A 123 16.18 -7.89 -21.51
CA GLY A 123 17.37 -7.16 -21.93
C GLY A 123 17.75 -6.01 -21.00
N SER A 124 18.72 -5.21 -21.44
CA SER A 124 19.33 -4.16 -20.61
C SER A 124 18.65 -2.80 -20.76
N VAL A 125 18.56 -2.07 -19.65
CA VAL A 125 18.19 -0.64 -19.63
C VAL A 125 19.47 0.17 -19.81
N VAL A 126 19.45 1.13 -20.74
CA VAL A 126 20.60 1.99 -21.07
C VAL A 126 20.22 3.46 -20.98
N LEU A 127 21.19 4.37 -21.04
CA LEU A 127 20.91 5.78 -21.32
C LEU A 127 20.98 6.02 -22.81
N ASP A 128 20.00 6.76 -23.35
CA ASP A 128 20.07 7.25 -24.72
C ASP A 128 21.01 8.45 -24.87
N GLY A 129 21.17 8.95 -26.09
CA GLY A 129 22.02 10.13 -26.37
C GLY A 129 21.60 11.43 -25.68
N THR A 130 20.42 11.46 -25.02
CA THR A 130 19.94 12.60 -24.21
C THR A 130 20.07 12.35 -22.71
N GLY A 131 20.65 11.22 -22.30
CA GLY A 131 20.79 10.84 -20.89
C GLY A 131 19.51 10.34 -20.24
N LYS A 132 18.49 9.95 -21.03
CA LYS A 132 17.24 9.36 -20.52
C LYS A 132 17.29 7.84 -20.53
N PRO A 133 16.69 7.16 -19.53
CA PRO A 133 16.59 5.70 -19.54
C PRO A 133 15.82 5.19 -20.76
N ALA A 134 16.44 4.32 -21.54
CA ALA A 134 15.86 3.59 -22.65
C ALA A 134 15.72 2.12 -22.23
N PHE A 135 14.49 1.63 -22.29
CA PHE A 135 14.14 0.26 -21.92
C PHE A 135 14.04 -0.59 -23.18
N PRO A 136 14.34 -1.90 -23.10
CA PRO A 136 14.04 -2.81 -24.19
C PRO A 136 12.53 -2.92 -24.40
N ARG A 137 12.12 -3.35 -25.59
CA ARG A 137 10.71 -3.39 -25.98
C ARG A 137 9.96 -4.45 -25.16
N ALA A 138 9.08 -3.99 -24.26
CA ALA A 138 8.14 -4.85 -23.56
C ALA A 138 6.78 -4.92 -24.28
N ALA A 139 6.07 -6.03 -24.10
CA ALA A 139 4.69 -6.19 -24.58
C ALA A 139 3.73 -5.22 -23.85
N ALA A 140 2.68 -4.78 -24.55
CA ALA A 140 1.59 -3.98 -23.97
C ALA A 140 0.61 -4.89 -23.22
N SER A 141 1.09 -5.53 -22.15
CA SER A 141 0.33 -6.50 -21.36
C SER A 141 0.38 -6.18 -19.88
N HIS A 142 -0.53 -6.81 -19.13
CA HIS A 142 -0.47 -6.91 -17.69
C HIS A 142 0.73 -7.78 -17.29
N GLY A 143 1.31 -7.51 -16.12
CA GLY A 143 2.34 -8.38 -15.57
C GLY A 143 3.22 -7.71 -14.54
N LEU A 144 4.34 -8.36 -14.28
CA LEU A 144 5.37 -7.91 -13.36
C LEU A 144 6.63 -7.59 -14.14
N TYR A 145 7.47 -6.75 -13.55
CA TYR A 145 8.82 -6.49 -14.00
C TYR A 145 9.79 -6.48 -12.82
N ARG A 146 11.05 -6.81 -13.12
CA ARG A 146 12.17 -6.83 -12.19
C ARG A 146 13.31 -6.06 -12.84
N LEU A 147 13.74 -4.97 -12.21
CA LEU A 147 14.96 -4.25 -12.53
C LEU A 147 16.07 -4.77 -11.62
N ILE A 148 17.18 -5.19 -12.20
CA ILE A 148 18.34 -5.73 -11.47
C ILE A 148 19.50 -4.78 -11.74
N PHE A 149 19.90 -4.07 -10.71
CA PHE A 149 21.02 -3.13 -10.72
C PHE A 149 22.27 -3.90 -10.28
N SER A 150 23.25 -4.03 -11.17
CA SER A 150 24.52 -4.70 -10.92
C SER A 150 25.67 -3.68 -10.91
N GLY A 151 26.68 -3.93 -10.07
CA GLY A 151 27.78 -3.02 -9.76
C GLY A 151 28.51 -3.49 -8.49
N PRO A 152 28.88 -2.58 -7.55
CA PRO A 152 29.49 -2.95 -6.27
C PRO A 152 28.62 -3.86 -5.38
N GLY A 153 27.33 -3.95 -5.67
CA GLY A 153 26.39 -4.90 -5.07
C GLY A 153 25.13 -5.03 -5.94
N THR A 154 24.36 -6.09 -5.71
CA THR A 154 23.11 -6.33 -6.44
C THR A 154 21.95 -5.67 -5.73
N ARG A 155 21.21 -4.83 -6.46
CA ARG A 155 19.96 -4.24 -5.97
C ARG A 155 18.82 -4.61 -6.91
N ILE A 156 17.65 -4.89 -6.37
CA ILE A 156 16.49 -5.33 -7.15
C ILE A 156 15.30 -4.43 -6.87
N TYR A 157 14.61 -4.01 -7.93
CA TYR A 157 13.28 -3.42 -7.84
C TYR A 157 12.29 -4.32 -8.57
N ILE A 158 11.20 -4.72 -7.90
CA ILE A 158 10.12 -5.51 -8.48
C ILE A 158 8.88 -4.63 -8.52
N GLY A 159 8.08 -4.69 -9.58
CA GLY A 159 6.80 -3.99 -9.58
C GLY A 159 5.78 -4.66 -10.48
N GLU A 160 4.52 -4.31 -10.28
CA GLU A 160 3.42 -4.70 -11.16
C GLU A 160 2.97 -3.57 -12.10
N SER A 161 2.33 -3.95 -13.20
CA SER A 161 1.65 -3.00 -14.06
C SER A 161 0.48 -3.62 -14.81
N GLU A 162 -0.52 -2.78 -15.09
CA GLU A 162 -1.57 -3.03 -16.08
C GLU A 162 -1.06 -2.97 -17.52
N ASN A 163 0.04 -2.25 -17.74
CA ASN A 163 0.62 -2.11 -19.07
C ASN A 163 2.13 -1.91 -18.95
N LEU A 164 2.87 -3.01 -19.09
CA LEU A 164 4.33 -3.04 -18.97
C LEU A 164 5.00 -2.07 -19.95
N HIS A 165 4.57 -2.06 -21.22
CA HIS A 165 5.09 -1.14 -22.23
C HIS A 165 4.96 0.33 -21.77
N ARG A 166 3.77 0.77 -21.38
CA ARG A 166 3.52 2.14 -20.92
C ARG A 166 4.32 2.47 -19.66
N ARG A 167 4.39 1.54 -18.70
CA ARG A 167 5.13 1.74 -17.44
C ARG A 167 6.62 1.98 -17.68
N LEU A 168 7.23 1.15 -18.51
CA LEU A 168 8.67 1.18 -18.78
C LEU A 168 9.02 2.31 -19.77
N SER A 169 8.42 2.28 -20.96
CA SER A 169 8.79 3.16 -22.08
C SER A 169 8.22 4.58 -21.96
N ASN A 170 7.21 4.81 -21.11
CA ASN A 170 6.67 6.16 -20.89
C ASN A 170 6.85 6.61 -19.43
N ASN A 171 6.23 5.93 -18.45
CA ASN A 171 6.20 6.46 -17.08
C ASN A 171 7.59 6.59 -16.44
N TYR A 172 8.45 5.57 -16.54
CA TYR A 172 9.80 5.65 -15.98
C TYR A 172 10.78 6.43 -16.85
N ARG A 173 10.59 6.44 -18.16
CA ARG A 173 11.43 7.21 -19.08
C ARG A 173 11.17 8.71 -19.02
N ASN A 174 9.90 9.10 -18.95
CA ASN A 174 9.42 10.48 -18.95
C ASN A 174 8.39 10.70 -17.82
N PRO A 175 8.83 10.65 -16.55
CA PRO A 175 7.92 10.83 -15.43
C PRO A 175 7.30 12.23 -15.43
N GLY A 176 5.99 12.30 -15.20
CA GLY A 176 5.32 13.57 -14.93
C GLY A 176 5.65 14.10 -13.52
N PRO A 177 5.49 15.42 -13.27
CA PRO A 177 5.93 16.05 -12.01
C PRO A 177 5.22 15.52 -10.75
N SER A 178 4.01 14.95 -10.90
CA SER A 178 3.25 14.35 -9.79
C SER A 178 3.58 12.86 -9.58
N GLN A 179 4.35 12.23 -10.46
CA GLN A 179 4.61 10.79 -10.43
C GLN A 179 5.84 10.46 -9.58
N GLN A 180 5.73 10.65 -8.27
CA GLN A 180 6.85 10.52 -7.32
C GLN A 180 7.63 9.21 -7.44
N THR A 181 6.94 8.06 -7.53
CA THR A 181 7.61 6.76 -7.74
C THR A 181 8.38 6.73 -9.05
N SER A 182 7.80 7.24 -10.14
CA SER A 182 8.45 7.24 -11.43
C SER A 182 9.64 8.20 -11.48
N LEU A 183 9.54 9.36 -10.81
CA LEU A 183 10.66 10.29 -10.64
C LEU A 183 11.81 9.63 -9.90
N ARG A 184 11.53 8.97 -8.77
CA ARG A 184 12.54 8.23 -7.97
C ARG A 184 13.24 7.14 -8.79
N ILE A 185 12.47 6.32 -9.50
CA ILE A 185 13.03 5.24 -10.32
C ILE A 185 13.82 5.78 -11.51
N ASN A 186 13.35 6.84 -12.16
CA ASN A 186 14.09 7.51 -13.22
C ASN A 186 15.45 8.03 -12.71
N ALA A 187 15.45 8.71 -11.57
CA ALA A 187 16.67 9.23 -10.95
C ALA A 187 17.65 8.09 -10.60
N LEU A 188 17.16 7.04 -9.96
CA LEU A 188 17.96 5.86 -9.60
C LEU A 188 18.60 5.18 -10.82
N LEU A 189 17.84 5.01 -11.91
CA LEU A 189 18.36 4.45 -13.16
C LEU A 189 19.46 5.33 -13.75
N ARG A 190 19.24 6.64 -13.81
CA ARG A 190 20.21 7.59 -14.38
C ARG A 190 21.49 7.64 -13.56
N GLU A 191 21.37 7.74 -12.24
CA GLU A 191 22.51 7.77 -11.32
C GLU A 191 23.35 6.48 -11.45
N HIS A 192 22.70 5.31 -11.38
CA HIS A 192 23.40 4.02 -11.44
C HIS A 192 24.09 3.79 -12.80
N LEU A 193 23.41 4.10 -13.90
CA LEU A 193 23.97 3.94 -15.25
C LEU A 193 25.10 4.95 -15.52
N THR A 194 24.99 6.18 -15.03
CA THR A 194 26.04 7.21 -15.18
C THR A 194 27.29 6.83 -14.38
N ALA A 195 27.13 6.16 -13.23
CA ALA A 195 28.23 5.63 -12.44
C ALA A 195 28.90 4.39 -13.06
N GLY A 196 28.50 3.95 -14.26
CA GLY A 196 29.04 2.78 -14.95
C GLY A 196 28.44 1.44 -14.50
N GLY A 197 27.42 1.46 -13.64
CA GLY A 197 26.66 0.26 -13.29
C GLY A 197 25.78 -0.23 -14.44
N THR A 198 25.35 -1.48 -14.38
CA THR A 198 24.43 -2.06 -15.37
C THR A 198 23.05 -2.29 -14.77
N VAL A 199 22.02 -2.25 -15.62
CA VAL A 199 20.64 -2.57 -15.23
C VAL A 199 20.04 -3.54 -16.24
N SER A 200 19.67 -4.75 -15.79
CA SER A 200 18.88 -5.68 -16.59
C SER A 200 17.41 -5.64 -16.20
N LEU A 201 16.54 -5.85 -17.18
CA LEU A 201 15.09 -5.94 -17.03
C LEU A 201 14.67 -7.38 -17.27
N ALA A 202 13.91 -7.94 -16.34
CA ALA A 202 13.13 -9.14 -16.55
C ALA A 202 11.64 -8.86 -16.40
N VAL A 203 10.79 -9.61 -17.09
CA VAL A 203 9.32 -9.49 -17.02
C VAL A 203 8.67 -10.84 -16.76
N ALA A 204 7.51 -10.83 -16.12
CA ALA A 204 6.65 -12.00 -15.99
C ALA A 204 5.23 -11.61 -16.42
N THR A 205 4.76 -12.19 -17.53
CA THR A 205 3.44 -11.91 -18.12
C THR A 205 2.44 -13.05 -17.90
N ALA A 206 2.87 -14.11 -17.23
CA ALA A 206 2.04 -15.24 -16.83
C ALA A 206 2.43 -15.70 -15.41
N ALA A 207 1.44 -16.16 -14.67
CA ALA A 207 1.61 -16.79 -13.36
C ALA A 207 0.54 -17.87 -13.19
N THR A 208 0.81 -18.85 -12.34
CA THR A 208 -0.18 -19.81 -11.86
C THR A 208 -0.33 -19.69 -10.36
N VAL A 209 -1.52 -20.05 -9.88
CA VAL A 209 -1.84 -20.14 -8.46
C VAL A 209 -2.33 -21.54 -8.15
N VAL A 210 -1.86 -22.11 -7.05
CA VAL A 210 -2.37 -23.36 -6.50
C VAL A 210 -3.19 -23.01 -5.26
N VAL A 211 -4.46 -23.38 -5.28
CA VAL A 211 -5.40 -23.26 -4.16
C VAL A 211 -6.13 -24.61 -4.06
N ASP A 212 -6.26 -25.15 -2.84
CA ASP A 212 -6.86 -26.46 -2.60
C ASP A 212 -6.25 -27.57 -3.49
N GLU A 213 -4.91 -27.56 -3.60
CA GLU A 213 -4.10 -28.46 -4.45
C GLU A 213 -4.35 -28.33 -5.97
N GLN A 214 -5.25 -27.45 -6.40
CA GLN A 214 -5.57 -27.25 -7.80
C GLN A 214 -4.77 -26.09 -8.38
N GLU A 215 -3.96 -26.38 -9.39
CA GLU A 215 -3.24 -25.36 -10.15
C GLU A 215 -4.14 -24.72 -11.21
N ARG A 216 -4.19 -23.40 -11.21
CA ARG A 216 -4.96 -22.60 -12.17
C ARG A 216 -4.14 -21.41 -12.67
N PRO A 217 -4.40 -20.90 -13.88
CA PRO A 217 -3.84 -19.62 -14.30
C PRO A 217 -4.22 -18.51 -13.32
N LEU A 218 -3.24 -17.73 -12.88
CA LEU A 218 -3.48 -16.53 -12.10
C LEU A 218 -3.77 -15.38 -13.06
N ASP A 219 -4.98 -14.85 -13.02
CA ASP A 219 -5.39 -13.77 -13.91
C ASP A 219 -4.71 -12.44 -13.54
N LEU A 220 -3.73 -12.05 -14.36
CA LEU A 220 -2.98 -10.80 -14.18
C LEU A 220 -3.73 -9.57 -14.71
N THR A 221 -4.88 -9.73 -15.37
CA THR A 221 -5.75 -8.58 -15.71
C THR A 221 -6.36 -7.97 -14.44
N PHE A 222 -6.60 -8.79 -13.41
CA PHE A 222 -7.01 -8.31 -12.09
C PHE A 222 -5.83 -7.81 -11.26
N LYS A 223 -6.03 -6.65 -10.63
CA LYS A 223 -5.06 -6.07 -9.71
C LYS A 223 -4.69 -7.01 -8.57
N ALA A 224 -5.68 -7.74 -8.02
CA ALA A 224 -5.43 -8.70 -6.94
C ALA A 224 -4.45 -9.80 -7.37
N GLY A 225 -4.60 -10.34 -8.59
CA GLY A 225 -3.67 -11.36 -9.12
C GLY A 225 -2.25 -10.80 -9.28
N ARG A 226 -2.11 -9.59 -9.82
CA ARG A 226 -0.80 -8.93 -9.93
C ARG A 226 -0.15 -8.66 -8.58
N LEU A 227 -0.90 -8.13 -7.61
CA LEU A 227 -0.38 -7.85 -6.27
C LEU A 227 0.03 -9.13 -5.53
N LEU A 228 -0.73 -10.22 -5.69
CA LEU A 228 -0.38 -11.52 -5.11
C LEU A 228 0.94 -12.04 -5.69
N ALA A 229 1.10 -11.99 -7.02
CA ALA A 229 2.33 -12.39 -7.69
C ALA A 229 3.52 -11.48 -7.34
N GLU A 230 3.32 -10.17 -7.26
CA GLU A 230 4.34 -9.21 -6.84
C GLU A 230 4.81 -9.49 -5.41
N SER A 231 3.86 -9.70 -4.49
CA SER A 231 4.17 -10.00 -3.09
C SER A 231 4.94 -11.31 -2.97
N ALA A 232 4.54 -12.36 -3.69
CA ALA A 232 5.25 -13.62 -3.73
C ALA A 232 6.69 -13.45 -4.24
N ALA A 233 6.89 -12.68 -5.30
CA ALA A 233 8.21 -12.40 -5.85
C ALA A 233 9.11 -11.60 -4.88
N LEU A 234 8.53 -10.61 -4.17
CA LEU A 234 9.24 -9.82 -3.16
C LEU A 234 9.68 -10.67 -1.97
N VAL A 235 8.80 -11.55 -1.47
CA VAL A 235 9.13 -12.49 -0.40
C VAL A 235 10.23 -13.45 -0.85
N ALA A 236 10.10 -14.04 -2.05
CA ALA A 236 11.12 -14.94 -2.59
C ALA A 236 12.49 -14.26 -2.73
N ALA A 237 12.53 -13.03 -3.26
CA ALA A 237 13.76 -12.26 -3.38
C ALA A 237 14.37 -11.94 -2.00
N ARG A 238 13.53 -11.65 -0.99
CA ARG A 238 14.01 -11.37 0.38
C ARG A 238 14.59 -12.63 1.04
N MET A 239 14.00 -13.79 0.79
CA MET A 239 14.48 -15.07 1.33
C MET A 239 15.78 -15.53 0.67
N ALA A 240 16.03 -15.18 -0.59
CA ALA A 240 17.30 -15.46 -1.26
C ALA A 240 18.48 -14.69 -0.65
N GLY A 241 18.24 -13.47 -0.13
CA GLY A 241 19.18 -12.73 0.71
C GLY A 241 20.43 -12.15 0.00
N ASP A 242 20.56 -12.34 -1.31
CA ASP A 242 21.72 -11.99 -2.12
C ASP A 242 21.66 -10.58 -2.73
N ALA A 243 20.53 -9.89 -2.56
CA ALA A 243 20.30 -8.58 -3.14
C ALA A 243 19.46 -7.66 -2.23
N GLN A 244 19.78 -6.37 -2.28
CA GLN A 244 19.00 -5.33 -1.61
C GLN A 244 17.74 -5.03 -2.42
N ILE A 245 16.56 -5.14 -1.80
CA ILE A 245 15.28 -4.78 -2.44
C ILE A 245 15.03 -3.27 -2.29
N VAL A 246 14.90 -2.55 -3.42
CA VAL A 246 14.81 -1.08 -3.49
C VAL A 246 13.37 -0.56 -3.57
N ASN A 247 12.39 -1.45 -3.44
CA ASN A 247 10.97 -1.12 -3.58
C ASN A 247 10.51 0.02 -2.64
N LEU A 248 11.19 0.23 -1.53
CA LEU A 248 10.86 1.25 -0.53
C LEU A 248 12.14 1.94 -0.02
N GLY A 249 12.51 2.99 -0.73
CA GLY A 249 13.07 4.21 -0.15
C GLY A 249 12.07 5.33 -0.44
#